data_AF-A0A0N0P7F0-F1
#
_entry.id   AF-A0A0N0P7F0-F1
#
_cell.length_a   1.000
_cell.length_b   1.000
_cell.length_c   1.000
_cell.angle_alpha   90.00
_cell.angle_beta   90.00
_cell.angle_gamma   90.00
#
_symmetry.space_group_name_H-M   'P 1'
#
loop_
_entity.id
_entity.type
_entity.pdbx_description
1 polymer ?
#
loop_
_entity_poly.entity_id
_entity_poly.type
_entity_poly.pdbx_seq_one_letter_code
_entity_poly.pdbx_strand_id
1 'polypeptide(L)'
;MFHATRLWCSISLHNSTPFVDGALQLMKLHLAHRNARADKNKEACEAIEQEFLREVESFRPCFTMSASLEVAQQYSKKLYSALKYFGMDDDPLIRQLDLLLGRRGMRDCRGREQQRSFFKGAGGTSAGQVSPNPLTTLEELVETTLPTELPHAPKVDLTAPRRPGAVKIQHRHRGHWVLQEPDIAITRSERKEDPW
;
A
#
# COMPACT_ATOMS: atom_id res chain seq x y z
N MET A 1 16.08 38.01 -4.06
CA MET A 1 15.39 37.18 -5.08
C MET A 1 14.83 35.96 -4.38
N PHE A 2 13.53 35.92 -4.12
CA PHE A 2 12.90 34.83 -3.39
C PHE A 2 12.35 33.80 -4.39
N HIS A 3 12.87 32.57 -4.34
CA HIS A 3 12.29 31.44 -5.06
C HIS A 3 11.06 30.95 -4.29
N ALA A 4 9.89 31.32 -4.79
CA ALA A 4 8.63 30.72 -4.36
C ALA A 4 8.53 29.31 -4.96
N THR A 5 8.98 28.30 -4.22
CA THR A 5 8.65 26.90 -4.53
C THR A 5 7.16 26.72 -4.28
N ARG A 6 6.39 26.56 -5.37
CA ARG A 6 4.97 26.17 -5.32
C ARG A 6 4.88 24.78 -4.67
N LEU A 7 4.62 24.75 -3.37
CA LEU A 7 4.14 23.55 -2.68
C LEU A 7 2.77 23.22 -3.28
N TRP A 8 2.73 22.18 -4.11
CA TRP A 8 1.49 21.51 -4.47
C TRP A 8 0.93 20.86 -3.21
N CYS A 9 0.11 21.60 -2.45
CA CYS A 9 -0.75 21.02 -1.44
C CYS A 9 -1.82 20.19 -2.18
N SER A 10 -1.62 18.88 -2.20
CA SER A 10 -2.63 17.91 -2.63
C SER A 10 -3.92 18.12 -1.82
N ILE A 11 -5.02 18.43 -2.52
CA ILE A 11 -6.36 18.73 -1.99
C ILE A 11 -7.09 17.44 -1.51
N SER A 12 -6.39 16.32 -1.38
CA SER A 12 -6.98 15.03 -0.95
C SER A 12 -7.19 14.90 0.58
N LEU A 13 -7.10 16.00 1.35
CA LEU A 13 -7.22 16.00 2.81
C LEU A 13 -8.59 16.51 3.33
N HIS A 14 -9.66 16.43 2.53
CA HIS A 14 -10.99 16.92 2.96
C HIS A 14 -11.86 15.89 3.69
N ASN A 15 -11.23 14.87 4.27
CA ASN A 15 -11.79 14.14 5.42
C ASN A 15 -10.67 14.03 6.45
N SER A 16 -10.47 15.05 7.28
CA SER A 16 -9.58 14.96 8.45
C SER A 16 -10.20 13.96 9.42
N THR A 17 -9.92 12.68 9.18
CA THR A 17 -10.33 11.63 10.10
C THR A 17 -9.57 11.87 11.41
N PRO A 18 -10.20 11.64 12.58
CA PRO A 18 -9.54 11.80 13.87
C PRO A 18 -8.26 10.95 13.98
N PHE A 19 -8.16 9.89 13.17
CA PHE A 19 -6.94 9.12 12.98
C PHE A 19 -5.77 9.93 12.40
N VAL A 20 -5.98 10.64 11.28
CA VAL A 20 -4.91 11.39 10.62
C VAL A 20 -4.42 12.51 11.52
N ASP A 21 -5.33 13.20 12.18
CA ASP A 21 -4.99 14.29 13.11
C ASP A 21 -4.16 13.76 14.30
N GLY A 22 -4.58 12.66 14.92
CA GLY A 22 -3.81 12.02 16.00
C GLY A 22 -2.44 11.51 15.52
N ALA A 23 -2.36 10.89 14.35
CA ALA A 23 -1.10 10.41 13.79
C ALA A 23 -0.11 11.55 13.48
N LEU A 24 -0.62 12.67 12.94
CA LEU A 24 0.17 13.87 12.68
C LEU A 24 0.62 14.54 13.98
N GLN A 25 -0.22 14.55 15.02
CA GLN A 25 0.15 15.08 16.33
C GLN A 25 1.30 14.28 16.97
N LEU A 26 1.24 12.95 16.94
CA LEU A 26 2.34 12.10 17.43
C LEU A 26 3.63 12.31 16.62
N MET A 27 3.52 12.48 15.30
CA MET A 27 4.67 12.81 14.45
C MET A 27 5.27 14.18 14.78
N LYS A 28 4.42 15.17 15.03
CA LYS A 28 4.84 16.52 15.43
C LYS A 28 5.60 16.49 16.74
N LEU A 29 5.10 15.79 17.75
CA LEU A 29 5.77 15.62 19.05
C LEU A 29 7.11 14.89 18.91
N HIS A 30 7.18 13.84 18.07
CA HIS A 30 8.44 13.16 17.75
C HIS A 30 9.48 14.11 17.17
N LEU A 31 9.11 14.95 16.19
CA LEU A 31 10.02 15.93 15.60
C LEU A 31 10.38 17.05 16.58
N ALA A 32 9.41 17.54 17.36
CA ALA A 32 9.64 18.56 18.39
C ALA A 32 10.66 18.07 19.43
N HIS A 33 10.54 16.82 19.88
CA HIS A 33 11.49 16.22 20.81
C HIS A 33 12.89 16.11 20.20
N ARG A 34 13.03 15.79 18.90
CA ARG A 34 14.34 15.74 18.24
C ARG A 34 15.00 17.13 18.19
N ASN A 35 14.21 18.17 17.93
CA ASN A 35 14.69 19.55 17.94
C ASN A 35 15.07 20.01 19.35
N ALA A 36 14.21 19.80 20.35
CA ALA A 36 14.47 20.15 21.74
C ALA A 36 15.73 19.44 22.30
N ARG A 37 15.95 18.19 21.89
CA ARG A 37 17.16 17.44 22.24
C ARG A 37 18.42 18.00 21.58
N ALA A 38 18.33 18.49 20.34
CA ALA A 38 19.43 19.18 19.67
C ALA A 38 19.79 20.49 20.39
N ASP A 39 18.78 21.21 20.89
CA ASP A 39 18.92 22.45 21.66
C ASP A 39 19.32 22.20 23.13
N LYS A 40 19.43 20.94 23.57
CA LYS A 40 19.74 20.50 24.95
C LYS A 40 18.78 21.06 26.01
N ASN A 41 17.54 21.38 25.62
CA ASN A 41 16.52 21.87 26.55
C ASN A 41 15.81 20.71 27.23
N LYS A 42 16.20 20.40 28.47
CA LYS A 42 15.68 19.27 29.24
C LYS A 42 14.21 19.42 29.63
N GLU A 43 13.80 20.62 30.03
CA GLU A 43 12.41 20.90 30.43
C GLU A 43 11.45 20.69 29.27
N ALA A 44 11.84 21.14 28.07
CA ALA A 44 11.07 20.92 26.86
C ALA A 44 10.98 19.42 26.50
N CYS A 45 12.07 18.67 26.65
CA CYS A 45 12.04 17.22 26.42
C CYS A 45 11.06 16.51 27.36
N GLU A 46 11.14 16.78 28.66
CA GLU A 46 10.26 16.16 29.66
C GLU A 46 8.78 16.51 29.43
N ALA A 47 8.47 17.77 29.09
CA ALA A 47 7.11 18.19 28.75
C ALA A 47 6.59 17.45 27.50
N ILE A 48 7.42 17.33 26.46
CA ILE A 48 7.05 16.63 25.21
C ILE A 48 6.86 15.13 25.45
N GLU A 49 7.68 14.50 26.29
CA GLU A 49 7.51 13.08 26.65
C GLU A 49 6.17 12.84 27.36
N GLN A 50 5.80 13.71 28.31
CA GLN A 50 4.50 13.61 29.01
C GLN A 50 3.32 13.82 28.05
N GLU A 51 3.39 14.83 27.18
CA GLU A 51 2.36 15.06 26.16
C GLU A 51 2.26 13.88 25.19
N PHE A 52 3.40 13.31 24.77
CA PHE A 52 3.43 12.17 23.87
C PHE A 52 2.72 10.96 24.47
N LEU A 53 2.99 10.61 25.72
CA LEU A 53 2.32 9.50 26.40
C LEU A 53 0.81 9.72 26.51
N ARG A 54 0.38 10.96 26.81
CA ARG A 54 -1.03 11.30 26.89
C ARG A 54 -1.73 11.16 25.54
N GLU A 55 -1.09 11.60 24.46
CA GLU A 55 -1.64 11.48 23.11
C GLU A 55 -1.61 10.04 22.58
N VAL A 56 -0.66 9.21 23.02
CA VAL A 56 -0.68 7.79 22.67
C VAL A 56 -1.92 7.10 23.25
N GLU A 57 -2.27 7.37 24.51
CA GLU A 57 -3.48 6.81 25.14
C GLU A 57 -4.77 7.28 24.45
N SER A 58 -4.85 8.55 24.04
CA SER A 58 -6.00 9.07 23.28
C SER A 58 -6.09 8.47 21.86
N PHE A 59 -4.95 8.16 21.26
CA PHE A 59 -4.85 7.63 19.90
C PHE A 59 -5.15 6.13 19.78
N ARG A 60 -4.89 5.33 20.82
CA ARG A 60 -5.07 3.85 20.79
C ARG A 60 -6.47 3.39 20.32
N PRO A 61 -7.59 3.94 20.82
CA PRO A 61 -8.92 3.54 20.34
C PRO A 61 -9.13 3.91 18.87
N CYS A 62 -8.69 5.12 18.48
CA CYS A 62 -8.76 5.59 17.10
C CYS A 62 -7.98 4.68 16.15
N PHE A 63 -6.78 4.27 16.54
CA PHE A 63 -5.95 3.34 15.77
C PHE A 63 -6.63 1.96 15.64
N THR A 64 -7.18 1.42 16.73
CA THR A 64 -7.83 0.10 16.71
C THR A 64 -9.01 0.05 15.75
N MET A 65 -9.84 1.10 15.71
CA MET A 65 -10.98 1.19 14.79
C MET A 65 -10.58 1.38 13.32
N SER A 66 -9.45 2.06 13.08
CA SER A 66 -8.99 2.45 11.74
C SER A 66 -7.86 1.58 11.18
N ALA A 67 -7.40 0.57 11.93
CA ALA A 67 -6.24 -0.25 11.60
C ALA A 67 -6.34 -0.96 10.23
N SER A 68 -7.56 -1.24 9.76
CA SER A 68 -7.81 -1.87 8.45
C SER A 68 -7.79 -0.89 7.28
N LEU A 69 -7.84 0.42 7.53
CA LEU A 69 -7.86 1.45 6.50
C LEU A 69 -6.49 1.59 5.82
N GLU A 70 -6.50 1.92 4.54
CA GLU A 70 -5.27 2.15 3.76
C GLU A 70 -4.43 3.30 4.35
N VAL A 71 -5.10 4.34 4.88
CA VAL A 71 -4.45 5.48 5.53
C VAL A 71 -3.63 5.03 6.74
N ALA A 72 -4.16 4.12 7.56
CA ALA A 72 -3.42 3.58 8.71
C ALA A 72 -2.16 2.82 8.27
N GLN A 73 -2.22 2.11 7.14
CA GLN A 73 -1.06 1.41 6.58
C GLN A 73 0.04 2.38 6.11
N GLN A 74 -0.31 3.59 5.65
CA GLN A 74 0.66 4.60 5.23
C GLN A 74 1.45 5.16 6.42
N TYR A 75 0.77 5.45 7.54
CA TYR A 75 1.39 6.02 8.73
C TYR A 75 2.00 4.99 9.68
N SER A 76 1.62 3.71 9.57
CA SER A 76 2.07 2.62 10.47
C SER A 76 3.59 2.55 10.68
N LYS A 77 4.39 2.63 9.60
CA LYS A 77 5.87 2.61 9.71
C LYS A 77 6.42 3.80 10.49
N LYS A 78 5.86 4.98 10.28
CA LYS A 78 6.32 6.21 10.93
C LYS A 78 5.91 6.22 12.41
N LEU A 79 4.69 5.82 12.72
CA LEU A 79 4.20 5.67 14.08
C LEU A 79 5.02 4.63 14.85
N TYR A 80 5.32 3.49 14.24
CA TYR A 80 6.21 2.48 14.82
C TYR A 80 7.58 3.05 15.19
N SER A 81 8.21 3.79 14.27
CA SER A 81 9.51 4.42 14.53
C SER A 81 9.46 5.49 15.62
N ALA A 82 8.35 6.24 15.71
CA ALA A 82 8.17 7.26 16.75
C ALA A 82 8.01 6.60 18.13
N LEU A 83 7.16 5.57 18.26
CA LEU A 83 6.98 4.84 19.52
C LEU A 83 8.29 4.17 19.99
N LYS A 84 9.03 3.56 19.05
CA LYS A 84 10.38 3.03 19.32
C LYS A 84 11.36 4.10 19.80
N TYR A 85 11.31 5.30 19.21
CA TYR A 85 12.19 6.41 19.61
C TYR A 85 11.95 6.84 21.06
N PHE A 86 10.70 6.82 21.53
CA PHE A 86 10.33 7.12 22.92
C PHE A 86 10.48 5.90 23.86
N GLY A 87 11.07 4.78 23.41
CA GLY A 87 11.36 3.62 24.26
C GLY A 87 10.15 2.77 24.66
N MET A 88 9.04 2.87 23.91
CA MET A 88 7.78 2.20 24.25
C MET A 88 7.70 0.74 23.78
N ASP A 89 8.72 -0.08 24.02
CA ASP A 89 8.86 -1.42 23.40
C ASP A 89 7.73 -2.41 23.73
N ASP A 90 7.18 -2.35 24.94
CA ASP A 90 6.12 -3.27 25.41
C ASP A 90 4.69 -2.73 25.18
N ASP A 91 4.54 -1.65 24.41
CA ASP A 91 3.25 -1.00 24.20
C ASP A 91 2.30 -1.85 23.32
N PRO A 92 1.00 -1.95 23.65
CA PRO A 92 0.02 -2.69 22.84
C PRO A 92 -0.10 -2.18 21.41
N LEU A 93 0.10 -0.87 21.18
CA LEU A 93 0.09 -0.26 19.86
C LEU A 93 1.28 -0.72 19.02
N ILE A 94 2.47 -0.88 19.61
CA ILE A 94 3.63 -1.47 18.93
C ILE A 94 3.33 -2.90 18.49
N ARG A 95 2.75 -3.73 19.37
CA ARG A 95 2.39 -5.11 19.03
C ARG A 95 1.37 -5.18 17.89
N GLN A 96 0.39 -4.29 17.87
CA GLN A 96 -0.57 -4.18 16.77
C GLN A 96 0.11 -3.74 15.47
N LEU A 97 1.02 -2.78 15.54
CA LEU A 97 1.80 -2.29 14.39
C LEU A 97 2.73 -3.38 13.83
N ASP A 98 3.39 -4.16 14.67
CA ASP A 98 4.24 -5.29 14.26
C ASP A 98 3.42 -6.32 13.48
N LEU A 99 2.23 -6.67 13.95
CA LEU A 99 1.32 -7.57 13.25
C LEU A 99 0.87 -7.00 11.89
N LEU A 100 0.59 -5.70 11.82
CA LEU A 100 0.19 -5.04 10.58
C LEU A 100 1.34 -4.96 9.57
N LEU A 101 2.53 -4.58 10.01
CA LEU A 101 3.73 -4.49 9.17
C LEU A 101 4.20 -5.87 8.70
N GLY A 102 4.15 -6.87 9.58
CA GLY A 102 4.45 -8.26 9.23
C GLY A 102 3.47 -8.83 8.21
N ARG A 103 2.16 -8.62 8.39
CA ARG A 103 1.13 -9.02 7.41
C ARG A 103 1.31 -8.32 6.07
N ARG A 104 1.67 -7.03 6.07
CA ARG A 104 1.94 -6.27 4.84
C ARG A 104 3.15 -6.83 4.10
N GLY A 105 4.27 -7.04 4.80
CA GLY A 105 5.46 -7.66 4.23
C GLY A 105 5.17 -9.05 3.64
N MET A 106 4.40 -9.88 4.34
CA MET A 106 3.98 -11.20 3.82
C MET A 106 3.05 -11.12 2.61
N ARG A 107 2.12 -10.14 2.54
CA ARG A 107 1.26 -9.93 1.37
C ARG A 107 2.06 -9.49 0.15
N ASP A 108 3.00 -8.58 0.35
CA ASP A 108 3.90 -8.10 -0.72
C ASP A 108 4.78 -9.24 -1.24
N CYS A 109 5.27 -10.12 -0.35
CA CYS A 109 6.01 -11.32 -0.74
C CYS A 109 5.13 -12.34 -1.47
N ARG A 110 3.87 -12.58 -1.04
CA ARG A 110 2.95 -13.48 -1.75
C ARG A 110 2.59 -12.98 -3.15
N GLY A 111 2.50 -11.66 -3.36
CA GLY A 111 2.31 -11.06 -4.69
C GLY A 111 3.49 -11.31 -5.63
N ARG A 112 4.73 -11.35 -5.11
CA ARG A 112 5.93 -11.74 -5.86
C ARG A 112 6.11 -13.25 -5.99
N GLU A 113 5.81 -14.02 -4.96
CA GLU A 113 5.98 -15.49 -4.92
C GLU A 113 4.88 -16.25 -5.66
N GLN A 114 3.71 -15.66 -5.93
CA GLN A 114 2.74 -16.25 -6.86
C GLN A 114 3.26 -16.35 -8.31
N GLN A 115 4.41 -15.75 -8.63
CA GLN A 115 5.14 -16.01 -9.88
C GLN A 115 6.14 -17.19 -9.79
N ARG A 116 6.36 -17.78 -8.61
CA ARG A 116 7.19 -18.96 -8.39
C ARG A 116 6.38 -20.06 -7.71
N SER A 117 5.39 -20.58 -8.45
CA SER A 117 4.64 -21.77 -8.03
C SER A 117 5.56 -23.00 -8.01
N PHE A 118 5.96 -23.43 -6.82
CA PHE A 118 6.59 -24.73 -6.60
C PHE A 118 5.53 -25.76 -6.24
N PHE A 119 4.79 -26.26 -7.25
CA PHE A 119 4.05 -27.51 -7.11
C PHE A 119 4.92 -28.64 -7.66
N LYS A 120 5.68 -29.29 -6.76
CA LYS A 120 6.48 -30.48 -7.07
C LYS A 120 5.55 -31.68 -7.10
N GLY A 121 4.89 -31.90 -8.24
CA GLY A 121 4.20 -33.15 -8.55
C GLY A 121 5.22 -34.25 -8.85
N ALA A 122 5.09 -35.39 -8.20
CA ALA A 122 5.93 -36.55 -8.42
C ALA A 122 5.47 -37.35 -9.65
N GLY A 123 6.42 -37.60 -10.56
CA GLY A 123 6.47 -38.80 -11.41
C GLY A 123 5.71 -38.78 -12.75
N GLY A 124 6.45 -38.79 -13.88
CA GLY A 124 5.93 -39.26 -15.16
C GLY A 124 6.48 -38.59 -16.44
N THR A 125 7.72 -38.92 -16.83
CA THR A 125 8.25 -39.02 -18.22
C THR A 125 7.97 -37.92 -19.26
N SER A 126 8.98 -37.06 -19.45
CA SER A 126 9.63 -36.66 -20.73
C SER A 126 8.79 -36.41 -21.99
N ALA A 127 8.68 -35.15 -22.38
CA ALA A 127 9.26 -34.60 -23.63
C ALA A 127 9.08 -33.07 -23.63
N GLY A 128 10.06 -32.35 -24.18
CA GLY A 128 10.28 -30.94 -23.93
C GLY A 128 9.10 -30.02 -24.25
N GLN A 129 8.86 -29.06 -23.35
CA GLN A 129 8.23 -27.80 -23.71
C GLN A 129 8.84 -26.69 -22.86
N VAL A 130 9.38 -25.72 -23.58
CA VAL A 130 9.82 -24.40 -23.11
C VAL A 130 8.77 -23.86 -22.14
N SER A 131 9.22 -23.46 -20.95
CA SER A 131 8.39 -22.76 -19.97
C SER A 131 7.69 -21.59 -20.69
N PRO A 132 6.35 -21.54 -20.80
CA PRO A 132 5.70 -20.39 -21.35
C PRO A 132 5.86 -19.28 -20.31
N ASN A 133 6.51 -18.21 -20.74
CA ASN A 133 6.46 -16.92 -20.06
C ASN A 133 4.99 -16.65 -19.69
N PRO A 134 4.63 -16.23 -18.47
CA PRO A 134 3.22 -16.00 -18.09
C PRO A 134 2.49 -14.97 -18.98
N LEU A 135 3.22 -14.26 -19.84
CA LEU A 135 2.74 -13.40 -20.91
C LEU A 135 2.08 -14.17 -22.07
N THR A 136 2.62 -15.32 -22.48
CA THR A 136 2.14 -16.06 -23.68
C THR A 136 0.77 -16.70 -23.49
N THR A 137 0.32 -16.91 -22.25
CA THR A 137 -1.02 -17.45 -21.95
C THR A 137 -2.09 -16.37 -21.86
N LEU A 138 -1.69 -15.11 -21.67
CA LEU A 138 -2.61 -13.96 -21.60
C LEU A 138 -2.79 -13.31 -22.96
N GLU A 139 -1.77 -13.37 -23.82
CA GLU A 139 -1.75 -12.81 -25.16
C GLU A 139 -2.76 -13.47 -26.11
N GLU A 140 -3.29 -12.67 -27.03
CA GLU A 140 -4.12 -13.19 -28.12
C GLU A 140 -3.22 -13.90 -29.14
N LEU A 141 -3.72 -14.99 -29.72
CA LEU A 141 -3.04 -15.71 -30.80
C LEU A 141 -2.89 -14.86 -32.08
N VAL A 142 -3.76 -13.86 -32.26
CA VAL A 142 -3.75 -12.87 -33.33
C VAL A 142 -4.16 -11.54 -32.69
N GLU A 143 -3.39 -10.47 -32.91
CA GLU A 143 -3.72 -9.15 -32.38
C GLU A 143 -5.02 -8.64 -33.01
N THR A 144 -6.07 -8.51 -32.18
CA THR A 144 -7.35 -7.96 -32.61
C THR A 144 -7.60 -6.59 -32.00
N THR A 145 -8.10 -5.65 -32.81
CA THR A 145 -8.55 -4.33 -32.38
C THR A 145 -10.07 -4.27 -32.46
N LEU A 146 -10.73 -3.96 -31.34
CA LEU A 146 -12.19 -3.82 -31.34
C LEU A 146 -12.59 -2.54 -32.09
N PRO A 147 -13.78 -2.50 -32.73
CA PRO A 147 -14.25 -1.31 -33.44
C PRO A 147 -14.34 -0.06 -32.56
N THR A 148 -14.60 -0.24 -31.27
CA THR A 148 -14.66 0.83 -30.25
C THR A 148 -13.30 1.47 -29.93
N GLU A 149 -12.22 0.82 -30.35
CA GLU A 149 -10.83 1.19 -30.04
C GLU A 149 -10.11 1.75 -31.29
N LEU A 150 -10.85 2.01 -32.37
CA LEU A 150 -10.31 2.61 -33.58
C LEU A 150 -10.07 4.12 -33.40
N PRO A 151 -9.03 4.69 -34.04
CA PRO A 151 -8.15 4.06 -35.03
C PRO A 151 -7.00 3.25 -34.44
N HIS A 152 -6.64 3.46 -33.17
CA HIS A 152 -5.55 2.78 -32.50
C HIS A 152 -5.95 2.36 -31.09
N ALA A 153 -5.73 1.09 -30.78
CA ALA A 153 -5.98 0.57 -29.45
C ALA A 153 -5.20 1.39 -28.39
N PRO A 154 -5.84 1.71 -27.25
CA PRO A 154 -5.17 2.45 -26.19
C PRO A 154 -4.00 1.64 -25.64
N LYS A 155 -2.85 2.30 -25.52
CA LYS A 155 -1.60 1.67 -25.07
C LYS A 155 -1.65 1.46 -23.56
N VAL A 156 -1.93 0.22 -23.14
CA VAL A 156 -1.87 -0.17 -21.74
C VAL A 156 -0.52 -0.76 -21.42
N ASP A 157 0.13 -0.26 -20.38
CA ASP A 157 1.36 -0.85 -19.87
C ASP A 157 1.06 -2.12 -19.09
N LEU A 158 1.21 -3.27 -19.74
CA LEU A 158 1.00 -4.60 -19.16
C LEU A 158 2.15 -5.03 -18.23
N THR A 159 3.26 -4.27 -18.21
CA THR A 159 4.42 -4.57 -17.35
C THR A 159 4.26 -3.97 -15.94
N ALA A 160 3.40 -2.96 -15.80
CA ALA A 160 3.08 -2.36 -14.52
C ALA A 160 2.36 -3.36 -13.58
N PRO A 161 2.70 -3.38 -12.28
CA PRO A 161 2.02 -4.24 -11.33
C PRO A 161 0.55 -3.79 -11.17
N ARG A 162 -0.39 -4.71 -11.40
CA ARG A 162 -1.83 -4.45 -11.23
C ARG A 162 -2.19 -4.23 -9.75
N ARG A 163 -3.32 -3.54 -9.53
CA ARG A 163 -3.86 -3.31 -8.18
C ARG A 163 -4.02 -4.61 -7.37
N PRO A 164 -3.89 -4.56 -6.03
CA PRO A 164 -3.96 -5.75 -5.19
C PRO A 164 -5.35 -6.41 -5.30
N GLY A 165 -5.37 -7.72 -5.58
CA GLY A 165 -6.61 -8.47 -5.74
C GLY A 165 -7.27 -8.35 -7.13
N ALA A 166 -6.62 -7.68 -8.09
CA ALA A 166 -7.04 -7.65 -9.49
C ALA A 166 -7.16 -9.06 -10.08
N VAL A 167 -8.17 -9.25 -10.92
CA VAL A 167 -8.36 -10.47 -11.70
C VAL A 167 -7.47 -10.42 -12.94
N LYS A 168 -6.72 -11.48 -13.20
CA LYS A 168 -6.00 -11.67 -14.46
C LYS A 168 -6.98 -12.19 -15.50
N ILE A 169 -7.42 -11.31 -16.38
CA ILE A 169 -8.33 -11.63 -17.48
C ILE A 169 -7.48 -11.88 -18.73
N GLN A 170 -7.78 -12.94 -19.47
CA GLN A 170 -7.13 -13.20 -20.76
C GLN A 170 -7.47 -12.08 -21.74
N HIS A 171 -6.51 -11.66 -22.57
CA HIS A 171 -6.70 -10.56 -23.50
C HIS A 171 -7.92 -10.81 -24.40
N ARG A 172 -8.13 -12.04 -24.87
CA ARG A 172 -9.29 -12.43 -25.70
C ARG A 172 -10.66 -12.14 -25.08
N HIS A 173 -10.76 -12.18 -23.75
CA HIS A 173 -12.02 -12.00 -23.03
C HIS A 173 -12.16 -10.61 -22.40
N ARG A 174 -11.29 -9.66 -22.79
CA ARG A 174 -11.38 -8.26 -22.35
C ARG A 174 -12.55 -7.59 -23.06
N GLY A 175 -13.35 -6.82 -22.31
CA GLY A 175 -14.38 -5.97 -22.90
C GLY A 175 -13.77 -4.77 -23.66
N HIS A 176 -12.70 -4.20 -23.11
CA HIS A 176 -11.95 -3.08 -23.69
C HIS A 176 -10.51 -3.08 -23.18
N TRP A 177 -9.56 -2.55 -23.94
CA TRP A 177 -8.15 -2.44 -23.52
C TRP A 177 -7.99 -1.57 -22.28
N VAL A 178 -8.71 -0.44 -22.18
CA VAL A 178 -8.70 0.44 -20.99
C VAL A 178 -8.95 -0.34 -19.70
N LEU A 179 -9.85 -1.33 -19.69
CA LEU A 179 -10.13 -2.15 -18.49
C LEU A 179 -8.95 -3.05 -18.05
N GLN A 180 -7.89 -3.15 -18.86
CA GLN A 180 -6.65 -3.82 -18.50
C GLN A 180 -5.65 -2.89 -17.80
N GLU A 181 -5.93 -1.58 -17.72
CA GLU A 181 -5.07 -0.64 -17.01
C GLU A 181 -4.92 -1.05 -15.53
N PRO A 182 -3.70 -1.00 -14.97
CA PRO A 182 -3.41 -1.51 -13.64
C PRO A 182 -4.24 -0.82 -12.55
N ASP A 183 -4.59 0.45 -12.80
CA ASP A 183 -5.32 1.31 -11.89
C ASP A 183 -6.82 1.06 -11.88
N ILE A 184 -7.40 0.45 -12.91
CA ILE A 184 -8.85 0.15 -13.02
C ILE A 184 -9.15 -1.33 -13.24
N ALA A 185 -8.12 -2.18 -13.26
CA ALA A 185 -8.29 -3.62 -13.39
C ALA A 185 -9.21 -4.17 -12.29
N ILE A 186 -10.34 -4.75 -12.68
CA ILE A 186 -11.37 -5.24 -11.76
C ILE A 186 -10.82 -6.23 -10.73
N THR A 187 -11.20 -6.04 -9.47
CA THR A 187 -10.85 -6.93 -8.36
C THR A 187 -11.87 -8.05 -8.18
N ARG A 188 -11.49 -9.12 -7.47
CA ARG A 188 -12.41 -10.23 -7.14
C ARG A 188 -13.63 -9.81 -6.31
N SER A 189 -13.49 -8.74 -5.51
CA SER A 189 -14.60 -8.16 -4.76
C SER A 189 -15.54 -7.38 -5.66
N GLU A 190 -14.99 -6.48 -6.49
CA GLU A 190 -15.78 -5.68 -7.45
C GLU A 190 -16.51 -6.59 -8.43
N ARG A 191 -15.91 -7.70 -8.88
CA ARG A 191 -16.52 -8.65 -9.84
C ARG A 191 -17.85 -9.26 -9.38
N LYS A 192 -18.17 -9.21 -8.08
CA LYS A 192 -19.46 -9.70 -7.55
C LYS A 192 -20.59 -8.70 -7.76
N GLU A 193 -20.26 -7.43 -7.88
CA GLU A 193 -21.20 -6.32 -7.96
C GLU A 193 -21.19 -5.72 -9.37
N ASP A 194 -20.00 -5.53 -9.95
CA ASP A 194 -19.77 -4.96 -11.26
C ASP A 194 -19.29 -6.02 -12.28
N PRO A 195 -19.87 -6.05 -13.50
CA PRO A 195 -19.52 -7.03 -14.52
C PRO A 195 -18.26 -6.69 -15.33
N TRP A 196 -17.71 -5.48 -15.23
CA TRP A 196 -16.56 -5.01 -16.05
C TRP A 196 -15.60 -4.16 -15.25
#